data_AF-A0A9D6QJ62-F1
#
_entry.id   AF-A0A9D6QJ62-F1
#
_cell.length_a   1.000
_cell.length_b   1.000
_cell.length_c   1.000
_cell.angle_alpha   90.00
_cell.angle_beta   90.00
_cell.angle_gamma   90.00
#
_symmetry.space_group_name_H-M   'P 1'
#
loop_
_entity.id
_entity.type
_entity.pdbx_description
1 polymer ?
#
loop_
_entity_poly.entity_id
_entity_poly.type
_entity_poly.pdbx_seq_one_letter_code
_entity_poly.pdbx_strand_id
1 'polypeptide(L)'
;MPSQKLVRCEIRRRGADEPLSPRYIPLEIFGLWEYLMSRKHEFEIVSPCASLWLDMEDSPEAAYSENQYERVTEVTVFVYSGRDGMFTRVCRYFPTSECEAVKRIFLAHYAGDAERVRPQIRERTGIWIHRELAAPATA
;
A
#
# COMPACT_ATOMS: atom_id res chain seq x y z
N MET A 1 5.80 -16.59 8.69
CA MET A 1 5.24 -15.24 8.47
C MET A 1 5.68 -14.76 7.11
N PRO A 2 4.78 -14.65 6.12
CA PRO A 2 5.14 -14.09 4.83
C PRO A 2 5.56 -12.62 5.00
N SER A 3 6.52 -12.17 4.20
CA SER A 3 7.00 -10.79 4.19
C SER A 3 6.94 -10.20 2.78
N GLN A 4 6.82 -8.88 2.69
CA GLN A 4 6.82 -8.13 1.44
C GLN A 4 7.70 -6.90 1.57
N LYS A 5 8.50 -6.59 0.53
CA LYS A 5 9.24 -5.33 0.47
C LYS A 5 8.32 -4.22 -0.01
N LEU A 6 8.12 -3.20 0.83
CA LEU A 6 7.30 -2.03 0.50
C LEU A 6 8.11 -0.75 0.63
N VAL A 7 7.81 0.21 -0.24
CA VAL A 7 8.21 1.61 -0.10
C VAL A 7 7.07 2.37 0.57
N ARG A 8 7.34 2.91 1.76
CA ARG A 8 6.50 3.92 2.42
C ARG A 8 6.90 5.29 1.89
N CYS A 9 5.94 6.05 1.40
CA CYS A 9 6.13 7.42 0.96
C CYS A 9 4.88 8.24 1.28
N GLU A 10 4.99 9.56 1.12
CA GLU A 10 3.87 10.48 1.21
C GLU A 10 3.60 11.10 -0.16
N ILE A 11 2.32 11.39 -0.43
CA ILE A 11 1.92 12.10 -1.63
C ILE A 11 1.09 13.34 -1.31
N ARG A 12 1.22 14.36 -2.14
CA ARG A 12 0.31 15.51 -2.22
C ARG A 12 0.16 15.94 -3.67
N ARG A 13 -0.93 16.63 -4.01
CA ARG A 13 -1.03 17.27 -5.33
C ARG A 13 0.00 18.39 -5.43
N ARG A 14 0.65 18.51 -6.59
CA ARG A 14 1.66 19.55 -6.80
C ARG A 14 1.03 20.94 -6.64
N GLY A 15 1.64 21.77 -5.79
CA GLY A 15 1.17 23.14 -5.53
C GLY A 15 -0.08 23.24 -4.65
N ALA A 16 -0.60 22.12 -4.13
CA ALA A 16 -1.66 22.13 -3.14
C ALA A 16 -1.07 22.20 -1.73
N ASP A 17 -1.77 22.91 -0.84
CA ASP A 17 -1.50 22.94 0.61
C ASP A 17 -2.28 21.83 1.35
N GLU A 18 -2.55 20.73 0.65
CA GLU A 18 -3.26 19.59 1.21
C GLU A 18 -2.33 18.76 2.12
N PRO A 19 -2.88 18.14 3.18
CA PRO A 19 -2.13 17.22 4.01
C PRO A 19 -1.50 16.09 3.19
N LEU A 20 -0.26 15.73 3.55
CA LEU A 20 0.42 14.58 2.97
C LEU A 20 -0.35 13.30 3.29
N SER A 21 -0.59 12.48 2.26
CA SER A 21 -1.26 11.18 2.40
C SER A 21 -0.23 10.05 2.25
N PRO A 22 -0.14 9.12 3.23
CA PRO A 22 0.81 8.02 3.17
C PRO A 22 0.40 6.98 2.10
N ARG A 23 1.41 6.35 1.51
CA ARG A 23 1.28 5.27 0.52
C ARG A 23 2.33 4.19 0.78
N TYR A 24 1.89 2.93 0.67
CA TYR A 24 2.77 1.76 0.76
C TYR A 24 2.70 1.00 -0.55
N ILE A 25 3.81 0.97 -1.28
CA ILE A 25 3.85 0.46 -2.65
C ILE A 25 4.87 -0.69 -2.70
N PRO A 26 4.54 -1.85 -3.31
CA PRO A 26 5.53 -2.90 -3.52
C PRO A 26 6.78 -2.37 -4.20
N LEU A 27 7.94 -2.68 -3.63
CA LEU A 27 9.23 -2.17 -4.11
C LEU A 27 9.45 -2.47 -5.60
N GLU A 28 9.00 -3.63 -6.07
CA GLU A 28 9.09 -4.09 -7.46
C GLU A 28 8.37 -3.20 -8.47
N ILE A 29 7.28 -2.52 -8.09
CA ILE A 29 6.52 -1.64 -8.98
C ILE A 29 6.73 -0.15 -8.69
N PHE A 30 7.48 0.19 -7.63
CA PHE A 30 7.55 1.55 -7.12
C PHE A 30 8.00 2.56 -8.18
N GLY A 31 9.03 2.27 -8.97
CA GLY A 31 9.53 3.21 -9.99
C GLY A 31 8.51 3.53 -11.09
N LEU A 32 7.75 2.53 -11.55
CA LEU A 32 6.67 2.75 -12.52
C LEU A 32 5.52 3.55 -11.89
N TRP A 33 5.15 3.19 -10.67
CA TRP A 33 4.10 3.88 -9.93
C TRP A 33 4.47 5.35 -9.70
N GLU A 34 5.69 5.63 -9.25
CA GLU A 34 6.21 6.98 -9.01
C GLU A 34 6.19 7.83 -10.29
N TYR A 35 6.63 7.23 -11.41
CA TYR A 35 6.57 7.88 -12.71
C TYR A 35 5.13 8.26 -13.10
N LEU A 36 4.18 7.33 -12.98
CA LEU A 36 2.77 7.59 -13.30
C LEU A 36 2.17 8.66 -12.39
N MET A 37 2.40 8.56 -11.08
CA MET A 37 1.90 9.52 -10.10
C MET A 37 2.45 10.93 -10.37
N SER A 38 3.74 11.05 -10.68
CA SER A 38 4.40 12.34 -10.94
C SER A 38 4.06 12.96 -12.28
N ARG A 39 3.96 12.14 -13.33
CA ARG A 39 3.85 12.60 -14.73
C ARG A 39 2.42 12.66 -15.23
N LYS A 40 1.60 11.67 -14.88
CA LYS A 40 0.22 11.55 -15.36
C LYS A 40 -0.79 12.13 -14.38
N HIS A 41 -0.54 11.98 -13.08
CA HIS A 41 -1.48 12.36 -12.03
C HIS A 41 -1.05 13.60 -11.24
N GLU A 42 0.08 14.22 -11.60
CA GLU A 42 0.57 15.49 -11.07
C GLU A 42 0.72 15.51 -9.53
N PHE A 43 1.02 14.36 -8.94
CA PHE A 43 1.40 14.26 -7.54
C PHE A 43 2.90 14.58 -7.35
N GLU A 44 3.23 15.05 -6.16
CA GLU A 44 4.58 15.06 -5.61
C GLU A 44 4.73 13.87 -4.66
N ILE A 45 5.85 13.15 -4.76
CA ILE A 45 6.18 12.02 -3.89
C ILE A 45 7.29 12.48 -2.94
N VAL A 46 7.08 12.29 -1.65
CA VAL A 46 7.92 12.80 -0.57
C VAL A 46 8.41 11.64 0.30
N SER A 47 9.66 11.74 0.72
CA SER A 47 10.31 10.83 1.70
C SER A 47 10.14 9.32 1.40
N PRO A 48 10.44 8.83 0.18
CA PRO A 48 10.33 7.41 -0.11
C PRO A 48 11.36 6.62 0.71
N CYS A 49 10.87 5.64 1.47
CA CYS A 49 11.68 4.76 2.31
C CYS A 49 11.27 3.30 2.10
N ALA A 50 12.22 2.44 1.73
CA ALA A 50 11.99 1.01 1.57
C ALA A 50 12.23 0.27 2.89
N SER A 51 11.29 -0.58 3.28
CA SER A 51 11.42 -1.51 4.41
C SER A 51 10.57 -2.77 4.20
N LEU A 52 10.49 -3.61 5.23
CA LEU A 52 9.71 -4.83 5.23
C LEU A 52 8.33 -4.59 5.83
N TRP A 53 7.34 -5.11 5.12
CA TRP A 53 6.03 -5.42 5.66
C TRP A 53 6.01 -6.89 6.10
N LEU A 54 5.55 -7.14 7.31
CA LEU A 54 5.39 -8.47 7.88
C LEU A 54 3.92 -8.74 8.12
N ASP A 55 3.46 -9.90 7.69
CA ASP A 55 2.15 -10.43 8.05
C ASP A 55 2.10 -10.72 9.55
N MET A 56 1.16 -10.08 10.24
CA MET A 56 0.98 -10.18 11.68
C MET A 56 -0.52 -10.42 11.94
N GLU A 57 -0.89 -11.68 12.14
CA GLU A 57 -2.21 -12.04 12.66
C GLU A 57 -2.29 -11.80 14.18
N ASP A 58 -1.15 -11.86 14.89
CA ASP A 58 -1.03 -11.67 16.35
C ASP A 58 -0.64 -10.23 16.75
N SER A 59 -0.65 -9.95 18.06
CA SER A 59 -0.27 -8.67 18.69
C SER A 59 1.22 -8.34 18.45
N PRO A 60 1.57 -7.38 17.57
CA PRO A 60 2.98 -7.02 17.29
C PRO A 60 3.75 -6.46 18.48
N GLU A 61 3.04 -6.02 19.51
CA GLU A 61 3.56 -5.41 20.73
C GLU A 61 4.44 -6.38 21.54
N ALA A 62 4.33 -7.70 21.30
CA ALA A 62 5.19 -8.70 21.93
C ALA A 62 6.63 -8.70 21.38
N ALA A 63 6.84 -8.23 20.15
CA ALA A 63 8.11 -8.28 19.45
C ALA A 63 8.65 -6.89 19.07
N TYR A 64 7.78 -5.88 18.98
CA TYR A 64 8.13 -4.54 18.55
C TYR A 64 7.49 -3.49 19.46
N SER A 65 8.22 -2.42 19.75
CA SER A 65 7.65 -1.22 20.38
C SER A 65 6.80 -0.45 19.38
N GLU A 66 5.76 0.25 19.84
CA GLU A 66 4.80 0.97 18.97
C GLU A 66 5.46 2.00 18.04
N ASN A 67 6.62 2.54 18.41
CA ASN A 67 7.38 3.49 17.59
C ASN A 67 8.30 2.83 16.55
N GLN A 68 8.32 1.51 16.46
CA GLN A 68 9.16 0.76 15.53
C GLN A 68 8.41 0.30 14.27
N TYR A 69 7.10 0.57 14.18
CA TYR A 69 6.31 0.15 13.04
C TYR A 69 5.07 1.01 12.77
N GLU A 70 4.57 0.91 11.54
CA GLU A 70 3.25 1.39 11.14
C GLU A 70 2.32 0.17 10.91
N ARG A 71 1.06 0.23 11.37
CA ARG A 71 0.08 -0.83 11.08
C ARG A 71 -0.43 -0.65 9.65
N VAL A 72 -0.25 -1.68 8.83
CA VAL A 72 -0.56 -1.66 7.40
C VAL A 72 -1.33 -2.92 7.03
N THR A 73 -2.51 -2.75 6.46
CA THR A 73 -3.36 -3.84 6.00
C THR A 73 -3.15 -4.08 4.50
N GLU A 74 -2.84 -5.32 4.15
CA GLU A 74 -2.89 -5.80 2.76
C GLU A 74 -4.33 -6.12 2.39
N VAL A 75 -4.82 -5.55 1.30
CA VAL A 75 -6.12 -5.86 0.68
C VAL A 75 -5.86 -6.45 -0.69
N THR A 76 -6.25 -7.71 -0.85
CA THR A 76 -6.21 -8.44 -2.13
C THR A 76 -7.63 -8.56 -2.68
N VAL A 77 -7.82 -8.17 -3.93
CA VAL A 77 -9.09 -8.33 -4.66
C VAL A 77 -8.87 -9.18 -5.90
N PHE A 78 -9.73 -10.17 -6.09
CA PHE A 78 -9.78 -10.99 -7.30
C PHE A 78 -10.91 -10.47 -8.18
N VAL A 79 -10.53 -9.82 -9.29
CA VAL A 79 -11.46 -9.21 -10.25
C VAL A 79 -11.45 -10.04 -11.51
N TYR A 80 -12.62 -10.45 -11.98
CA TYR A 80 -12.72 -11.17 -13.25
C TYR A 80 -12.44 -10.23 -14.42
N SER A 81 -11.45 -10.55 -15.25
CA SER A 81 -11.16 -9.85 -16.50
C SER A 81 -11.84 -10.59 -17.64
N GLY A 82 -12.88 -9.98 -18.22
CA GLY A 82 -13.52 -10.51 -19.43
C GLY A 82 -12.58 -10.54 -20.64
N ARG A 83 -11.57 -9.66 -20.67
CA ARG A 83 -10.54 -9.61 -21.72
C ARG A 83 -9.68 -10.87 -21.73
N ASP A 84 -9.27 -11.31 -20.54
CA ASP A 84 -8.31 -12.40 -20.36
C ASP A 84 -9.00 -13.73 -20.02
N GLY A 85 -10.33 -13.71 -19.84
CA GLY A 85 -11.13 -14.86 -19.44
C GLY A 85 -10.80 -15.39 -18.03
N MET A 86 -10.08 -14.62 -17.21
CA MET A 86 -9.45 -15.07 -15.97
C MET A 86 -9.57 -14.02 -14.86
N PHE A 87 -9.42 -14.44 -13.61
CA PHE A 87 -9.30 -13.52 -12.47
C PHE A 87 -7.92 -12.85 -12.44
N THR A 88 -7.91 -11.53 -12.39
CA THR A 88 -6.74 -10.73 -12.06
C THR A 88 -6.69 -10.50 -10.56
N ARG A 89 -5.53 -10.77 -9.96
CA ARG A 89 -5.26 -10.45 -8.56
C ARG A 89 -4.73 -9.03 -8.45
N VAL A 90 -5.45 -8.16 -7.73
CA VAL A 90 -5.00 -6.80 -7.42
C VAL A 90 -4.71 -6.70 -5.93
N CYS A 91 -3.46 -6.43 -5.58
CA CYS A 91 -3.01 -6.29 -4.19
C CYS A 91 -2.65 -4.83 -3.89
N ARG A 92 -3.10 -4.31 -2.75
CA ARG A 92 -2.80 -2.96 -2.26
C ARG A 92 -2.55 -2.98 -0.76
N TYR A 93 -1.81 -2.00 -0.26
CA TYR A 93 -1.45 -1.85 1.15
C TYR A 93 -1.89 -0.47 1.63
N PHE A 94 -2.59 -0.43 2.76
CA PHE A 94 -3.17 0.79 3.32
C PHE A 94 -2.83 0.93 4.80
N PRO A 95 -2.73 2.16 5.35
CA PRO A 95 -2.78 2.35 6.79
C PRO A 95 -4.00 1.61 7.35
N THR A 96 -3.82 0.81 8.40
CA THR A 96 -4.92 0.00 8.95
C THR A 96 -6.11 0.87 9.40
N SER A 97 -5.85 2.08 9.91
CA SER A 97 -6.86 3.06 10.32
C SER A 97 -7.74 3.57 9.16
N GLU A 98 -7.21 3.58 7.93
CA GLU A 98 -7.90 4.10 6.74
C GLU A 98 -8.47 2.98 5.86
N CYS A 99 -8.17 1.72 6.18
CA CYS A 99 -8.42 0.56 5.32
C CYS A 99 -9.89 0.48 4.86
N GLU A 100 -10.85 0.60 5.77
CA GLU A 100 -12.29 0.52 5.42
C GLU A 100 -12.74 1.63 4.46
N ALA A 101 -12.27 2.86 4.69
CA ALA A 101 -12.64 4.00 3.84
C ALA A 101 -12.06 3.84 2.43
N VAL A 102 -10.77 3.51 2.35
CA VAL A 102 -10.06 3.37 1.06
C VAL A 102 -10.52 2.12 0.31
N LYS A 103 -10.82 1.02 1.01
CA LYS A 103 -11.38 -0.20 0.42
C LYS A 103 -12.68 0.08 -0.33
N ARG A 104 -13.60 0.87 0.24
CA ARG A 104 -14.84 1.24 -0.45
C ARG A 104 -14.59 1.99 -1.76
N ILE A 105 -13.68 2.97 -1.75
CA ILE A 105 -13.31 3.74 -2.94
C ILE A 105 -12.65 2.82 -3.97
N PHE A 106 -11.72 1.97 -3.52
CA PHE A 106 -11.00 1.03 -4.37
C PHE A 106 -11.95 0.05 -5.08
N LEU A 107 -12.95 -0.48 -4.35
CA LEU A 107 -13.93 -1.41 -4.90
C LEU A 107 -14.94 -0.74 -5.84
N ALA A 108 -15.21 0.56 -5.68
CA ALA A 108 -16.11 1.30 -6.57
C ALA A 108 -15.64 1.26 -8.04
N HIS A 109 -14.32 1.15 -8.28
CA HIS A 109 -13.76 1.00 -9.63
C HIS A 109 -14.13 -0.32 -10.33
N TYR A 110 -14.59 -1.32 -9.57
CA TYR A 110 -14.96 -2.64 -10.10
C TYR A 110 -16.47 -2.91 -10.02
N ALA A 111 -17.26 -1.96 -9.51
CA ALA A 111 -18.70 -2.12 -9.34
C ALA A 111 -19.46 -2.17 -10.69
N GLY A 112 -18.90 -1.62 -11.77
CA GLY A 112 -19.54 -1.61 -13.10
C GLY A 112 -19.48 -2.95 -13.85
N ASP A 113 -18.50 -3.80 -13.58
CA ASP A 113 -18.35 -5.14 -14.18
C ASP A 113 -19.08 -6.25 -13.38
N ALA A 114 -19.82 -5.85 -12.33
CA ALA A 114 -20.43 -6.74 -11.34
C ALA A 114 -21.60 -7.59 -11.87
N GLU A 115 -22.00 -7.46 -13.14
CA GLU A 115 -23.12 -8.23 -13.70
C GLU A 115 -22.84 -9.73 -13.87
N ARG A 116 -21.58 -10.20 -13.73
CA ARG A 116 -21.27 -11.63 -13.89
C ARG A 116 -20.60 -12.31 -12.69
N VAL A 117 -19.71 -11.64 -11.95
CA VAL A 117 -19.00 -12.25 -10.80
C VAL A 117 -18.68 -11.20 -9.73
N ARG A 118 -19.06 -11.48 -8.48
CA ARG A 118 -18.68 -10.62 -7.34
C ARG A 118 -17.18 -10.74 -7.06
N PRO A 119 -16.45 -9.63 -6.89
CA PRO A 119 -15.03 -9.68 -6.55
C PRO A 119 -14.83 -10.34 -5.18
N GLN A 120 -13.91 -11.30 -5.10
CA GLN A 120 -13.50 -11.88 -3.83
C GLN A 120 -12.43 -11.00 -3.18
N ILE A 121 -12.58 -10.71 -1.89
CA ILE A 121 -11.69 -9.81 -1.14
C ILE A 121 -11.05 -10.61 -0.01
N ARG A 122 -9.74 -10.45 0.16
CA ARG A 122 -8.97 -10.99 1.27
C ARG A 122 -8.17 -9.88 1.92
N GLU A 123 -8.15 -9.88 3.25
CA GLU A 123 -7.39 -8.92 4.04
C GLU A 123 -6.36 -9.64 4.90
N ARG A 124 -5.17 -9.04 5.04
CA ARG A 124 -4.13 -9.50 5.96
C ARG A 124 -3.59 -8.31 6.72
N THR A 125 -3.67 -8.38 8.04
CA THR A 125 -3.11 -7.36 8.93
C THR A 125 -1.60 -7.56 9.03
N GLY A 126 -0.87 -6.46 9.05
CA GLY A 126 0.58 -6.53 9.18
C GLY A 126 1.16 -5.24 9.69
N ILE A 127 2.48 -5.24 9.78
CA ILE A 127 3.27 -4.09 10.22
C ILE A 127 4.33 -3.76 9.18
N TRP A 128 4.51 -2.47 8.89
CA TRP A 128 5.66 -1.97 8.14
C TRP A 128 6.70 -1.46 9.13
N ILE A 129 7.91 -2.01 9.08
CA ILE A 129 8.94 -1.72 10.08
C ILE A 129 9.66 -0.42 9.76
N HIS A 130 9.76 0.48 10.73
CA HIS A 130 10.60 1.67 10.61
C HIS A 130 12.06 1.27 10.45
N ARG A 131 12.70 1.78 9.41
CA ARG A 131 14.15 1.66 9.27
C ARG A 131 14.79 2.85 9.97
N GLU A 132 15.54 2.62 11.04
CA GLU A 132 16.49 3.62 11.50
C GLU A 132 17.46 3.89 10.35
N LEU A 133 17.51 5.13 9.88
CA LEU A 133 18.56 5.57 8.97
C LEU A 133 19.87 5.41 9.72
N ALA A 134 20.63 4.36 9.39
CA ALA A 134 22.02 4.27 9.82
C ALA A 134 22.67 5.60 9.44
N ALA A 135 23.15 6.35 10.44
CA ALA A 135 23.85 7.60 10.21
C ALA A 135 24.91 7.35 9.12
N PRO A 136 25.05 8.25 8.12
CA PRO A 136 26.06 8.05 7.09
C PRO A 136 27.40 7.86 7.79
N ALA A 137 28.06 6.74 7.50
CA ALA A 137 29.39 6.46 8.01
C ALA A 137 30.29 7.64 7.61
N THR A 138 30.64 8.48 8.58
CA THR A 138 31.65 9.51 8.42
C THR A 138 32.95 8.81 8.05
N ALA A 139 33.33 8.95 6.78
CA ALA A 139 34.65 8.62 6.27
C ALA A 139 35.63 9.75 6.60
#